data_AF-A0A7J8CVW0-F1
#
_entry.id   AF-A0A7J8CVW0-F1
#
_cell.length_a   1.000
_cell.length_b   1.000
_cell.length_c   1.000
_cell.angle_alpha   90.00
_cell.angle_beta   90.00
_cell.angle_gamma   90.00
#
_symmetry.space_group_name_H-M   'P 1'
#
loop_
_entity.id
_entity.type
_entity.pdbx_description
1 polymer ?
#
loop_
_entity_poly.entity_id
_entity_poly.type
_entity_poly.pdbx_seq_one_letter_code
_entity_poly.pdbx_strand_id
1 'polypeptide(L)'
;MGELFRSEEMTLAQLFLQSEAAYCCVSELGELGKVQFRDLNPDVNVFQRKFVNEVRRCEEMDRKLRFVEKEIRKANIPIMDTGENPEVPFPRDMIDLEANFEKIENELKEINTNQEALKRNFLELTELKFILRKTQQFFDEMADPDLLEESSSLLEPSEMGRGTPLRLGFVAGVINRERIPTFERMLWRVCRGNVFLRQAEIENPLEDPVTGDYVHKSVFIIFFQGDQLKNRVKKICEGFRASLYPCPETPQERKEMASGVNTRIDDLQMVLNQTEDHRQRVLQAAAKNIRVWFIKVRKMKAIYHTLNLCNIDVTQKCLIAEVWCPVTDLDSIQFALRRGTEHSGSTVPSILNRMQTNQTPPTYNKTNKFTYGFQNIVDAYGIGTYREINPAPYTIITFPFLFAVMFGDFGHGILMTLFAVWMVLRESRILSQKNENEMFSTVFSGRYIILLMGVFSIYTGLIYNDCFSKSLNIFGSSWSVRPMFIYNWTEETLRGNPVLQLNPTIPGVFGGPYPFGIDPIWNIATNKLTFLNSFKMKMSVILGIIHMMFGVSLSLFNHTYFKKPLNIYFGFIPEIIFMTSLFGYLVILIFYKWTAYDAHTSEKAPRPLFRHSCAE
;
A
#
# COMPACT_ATOMS: atom_id res chain seq x y z
N MET A 1 33.62 -8.75 -8.84
CA MET A 1 32.57 -9.04 -9.85
C MET A 1 32.08 -10.50 -9.85
N GLY A 2 32.71 -11.43 -9.11
CA GLY A 2 32.32 -12.85 -9.10
C GLY A 2 31.16 -13.25 -8.18
N GLU A 3 30.69 -12.38 -7.28
CA GLU A 3 29.70 -12.72 -6.24
C GLU A 3 28.25 -12.79 -6.73
N LEU A 4 27.88 -12.12 -7.84
CA LEU A 4 26.49 -12.15 -8.34
C LEU A 4 26.25 -13.25 -9.38
N PHE A 5 27.31 -13.85 -9.92
CA PHE A 5 27.23 -14.79 -11.04
C PHE A 5 26.61 -16.13 -10.62
N ARG A 6 26.82 -16.53 -9.37
CA ARG A 6 26.28 -17.75 -8.76
C ARG A 6 25.88 -17.46 -7.33
N SER A 7 25.06 -18.35 -6.78
CA SER A 7 24.73 -18.28 -5.35
C SER A 7 25.97 -18.41 -4.46
N GLU A 8 25.93 -17.72 -3.32
CA GLU A 8 26.94 -17.76 -2.28
C GLU A 8 27.11 -19.16 -1.67
N GLU A 9 28.31 -19.45 -1.20
CA GLU A 9 28.56 -20.70 -0.48
C GLU A 9 27.95 -20.65 0.92
N MET A 10 27.19 -21.68 1.27
CA MET A 10 26.43 -21.79 2.51
C MET A 10 26.96 -22.97 3.30
N THR A 11 27.05 -22.78 4.61
CA THR A 11 27.35 -23.87 5.54
C THR A 11 26.21 -24.00 6.53
N LEU A 12 25.90 -25.25 6.89
CA LEU A 12 25.09 -25.53 8.06
C LEU A 12 26.01 -25.38 9.27
N ALA A 13 25.63 -24.52 10.21
CA ALA A 13 26.34 -24.34 11.45
C ALA A 13 25.42 -24.62 12.63
N GLN A 14 25.97 -25.27 13.65
CA GLN A 14 25.30 -25.55 14.90
C GLN A 14 25.80 -24.55 15.94
N LEU A 15 24.86 -23.84 16.55
CA LEU A 15 25.09 -22.87 17.61
C LEU A 15 24.79 -23.52 18.95
N PHE A 16 25.71 -23.37 19.89
CA PHE A 16 25.50 -23.67 21.30
C PHE A 16 25.42 -22.35 22.06
N LEU A 17 24.22 -22.03 22.56
CA LEU A 17 23.93 -20.81 23.30
C LEU A 17 23.57 -21.17 24.73
N GLN A 18 24.17 -20.51 25.71
CA GLN A 18 23.74 -20.63 27.10
C GLN A 18 22.38 -19.93 27.29
N SER A 19 21.51 -20.45 28.16
CA SER A 19 20.17 -19.88 28.38
C SER A 19 20.16 -18.40 28.74
N GLU A 20 21.16 -17.92 29.48
CA GLU A 20 21.28 -16.52 29.90
C GLU A 20 21.75 -15.59 28.77
N ALA A 21 22.66 -16.08 27.92
CA ALA A 21 23.21 -15.31 26.80
C ALA A 21 22.35 -15.41 25.52
N ALA A 22 21.45 -16.39 25.45
CA ALA A 22 20.68 -16.70 24.25
C ALA A 22 19.90 -15.51 23.68
N TYR A 23 19.25 -14.73 24.54
CA TYR A 23 18.47 -13.58 24.11
C TYR A 23 19.36 -12.51 23.44
N CYS A 24 20.47 -12.16 24.09
CA CYS A 24 21.42 -11.15 23.60
C CYS A 24 22.16 -11.63 22.35
N CYS A 25 22.50 -12.92 22.27
CA CYS A 25 23.13 -13.48 21.08
C CYS A 25 22.17 -13.47 19.88
N VAL A 26 20.90 -13.87 20.07
CA VAL A 26 19.90 -13.87 18.99
C VAL A 26 19.54 -12.44 18.56
N SER A 27 19.50 -11.47 19.48
CA SER A 27 19.29 -10.07 19.11
C SER A 27 20.42 -9.55 18.22
N GLU A 28 21.68 -9.82 18.59
CA GLU A 28 22.85 -9.42 17.81
C GLU A 28 22.95 -10.12 16.45
N LEU A 29 22.59 -11.41 16.40
CA LEU A 29 22.44 -12.13 15.15
C LEU A 29 21.33 -11.54 14.27
N GLY A 30 20.24 -11.07 14.88
CA GLY A 30 19.14 -10.40 14.20
C GLY A 30 19.52 -9.06 13.60
N GLU A 31 20.31 -8.24 14.32
CA GLU A 31 20.84 -6.97 13.80
C GLU A 31 21.84 -7.19 12.64
N LEU A 32 22.60 -8.30 12.67
CA LEU A 32 23.48 -8.68 11.56
C LEU A 32 22.70 -9.23 10.35
N GLY A 33 21.65 -10.02 10.58
CA GLY A 33 20.69 -10.44 9.54
C GLY A 33 21.22 -11.43 8.50
N LYS A 34 22.24 -12.24 8.82
CA LYS A 34 22.88 -13.19 7.86
C LYS A 34 22.67 -14.68 8.18
N VAL A 35 21.83 -14.98 9.15
CA VAL A 35 21.57 -16.36 9.59
C VAL A 35 20.11 -16.74 9.33
N GLN A 36 19.90 -17.93 8.79
CA GLN A 36 18.56 -18.51 8.65
C GLN A 36 18.42 -19.67 9.62
N PHE A 37 17.56 -19.51 10.63
CA PHE A 37 17.26 -20.57 11.60
C PHE A 37 16.43 -21.68 10.99
N ARG A 38 16.74 -22.91 11.38
CA ARG A 38 15.94 -24.08 11.08
C ARG A 38 15.06 -24.43 12.26
N ASP A 39 13.86 -24.93 11.96
CA ASP A 39 13.01 -25.50 12.99
C ASP A 39 13.54 -26.89 13.38
N LEU A 40 14.03 -27.01 14.62
CA LEU A 40 14.46 -28.28 15.20
C LEU A 40 13.31 -29.03 15.88
N ASN A 41 12.15 -28.40 16.01
CA ASN A 41 10.98 -28.94 16.72
C ASN A 41 9.74 -28.98 15.81
N PRO A 42 9.79 -29.64 14.62
CA PRO A 42 8.66 -29.67 13.68
C PRO A 42 7.46 -30.45 14.23
N ASP A 43 7.70 -31.49 15.04
CA ASP A 43 6.67 -32.35 15.59
C ASP A 43 5.99 -31.77 16.84
N VAL A 44 6.50 -30.64 17.35
CA VAL A 44 6.00 -29.99 18.57
C VAL A 44 5.07 -28.85 18.22
N ASN A 45 3.84 -28.94 18.72
CA ASN A 45 2.85 -27.89 18.57
C ASN A 45 3.33 -26.56 19.16
N VAL A 46 2.93 -25.44 18.55
CA VAL A 46 3.34 -24.08 18.95
C VAL A 46 3.08 -23.79 20.43
N PHE A 47 2.01 -24.33 21.02
CA PHE A 47 1.65 -24.16 22.43
C PHE A 47 2.55 -24.92 23.42
N GLN A 48 3.23 -25.97 22.96
CA GLN A 48 4.11 -26.78 23.79
C GLN A 48 5.55 -26.25 23.79
N ARG A 49 5.85 -25.26 22.94
CA ARG A 49 7.17 -24.63 22.87
C ARG A 49 7.42 -23.77 24.11
N LYS A 50 8.67 -23.73 24.56
CA LYS A 50 9.06 -23.16 25.86
C LYS A 50 8.73 -21.67 26.00
N PHE A 51 8.96 -20.87 24.96
CA PHE A 51 8.84 -19.41 25.00
C PHE A 51 7.47 -18.89 24.51
N VAL A 52 6.43 -19.73 24.56
CA VAL A 52 5.08 -19.34 24.08
C VAL A 52 4.45 -18.24 24.95
N ASN A 53 4.73 -18.26 26.26
CA ASN A 53 4.16 -17.29 27.19
C ASN A 53 4.71 -15.88 26.94
N GLU A 54 6.01 -15.78 26.65
CA GLU A 54 6.71 -14.55 26.33
C GLU A 54 6.24 -13.98 24.98
N VAL A 55 6.03 -14.85 23.98
CA VAL A 55 5.43 -14.43 22.69
C VAL A 55 4.00 -13.91 22.89
N ARG A 56 3.19 -14.57 23.72
CA ARG A 56 1.82 -14.14 24.02
C ARG A 56 1.80 -12.79 24.75
N ARG A 57 2.71 -12.58 25.70
CA ARG A 57 2.89 -11.28 26.37
C ARG A 57 3.27 -10.18 25.38
N CYS A 58 4.22 -10.43 24.48
CA CYS A 58 4.59 -9.47 23.43
C CYS A 58 3.42 -9.18 22.47
N GLU A 59 2.61 -10.18 22.13
CA GLU A 59 1.41 -9.99 21.29
C GLU A 59 0.37 -9.13 22.00
N GLU A 60 0.19 -9.32 23.31
CA GLU A 60 -0.71 -8.49 24.11
C GLU A 60 -0.22 -7.03 24.16
N MET A 61 1.09 -6.80 24.34
CA MET A 61 1.68 -5.46 24.24
C MET A 61 1.45 -4.84 22.85
N ASP A 62 1.65 -5.59 21.76
CA ASP A 62 1.38 -5.10 20.40
C ASP A 62 -0.10 -4.76 20.22
N ARG A 63 -1.03 -5.55 20.79
CA ARG A 63 -2.48 -5.25 20.79
C ARG A 63 -2.77 -3.93 21.53
N LYS A 64 -2.18 -3.72 22.72
CA LYS A 64 -2.32 -2.48 23.49
C LYS A 64 -1.80 -1.27 22.69
N LEU A 65 -0.63 -1.40 22.07
CA LEU A 65 -0.04 -0.34 21.23
C LEU A 65 -0.88 -0.02 20.00
N ARG A 66 -1.47 -1.01 19.33
CA ARG A 66 -2.40 -0.80 18.20
C ARG A 66 -3.66 -0.06 18.62
N PHE A 67 -4.19 -0.33 19.82
CA PHE A 67 -5.32 0.44 20.37
C PHE A 67 -4.92 1.91 20.56
N VAL A 68 -3.76 2.17 21.20
CA VAL A 68 -3.25 3.53 21.39
C VAL A 68 -3.01 4.24 20.04
N GLU A 69 -2.43 3.55 19.05
CA GLU A 69 -2.22 4.12 17.70
C GLU A 69 -3.55 4.51 17.04
N LYS A 70 -4.59 3.67 17.17
CA LYS A 70 -5.92 3.96 16.64
C LYS A 70 -6.51 5.22 17.30
N GLU A 71 -6.36 5.38 18.60
CA GLU A 71 -6.83 6.56 19.34
C GLU A 71 -6.04 7.84 18.95
N ILE A 72 -4.73 7.75 18.75
CA ILE A 72 -3.90 8.86 18.26
C ILE A 72 -4.35 9.30 16.86
N ARG A 73 -4.58 8.34 15.96
CA ARG A 73 -5.06 8.62 14.60
C ARG A 73 -6.46 9.24 14.60
N LYS A 74 -7.37 8.77 15.44
CA LYS A 74 -8.70 9.39 15.62
C LYS A 74 -8.60 10.85 16.09
N ALA A 75 -7.61 11.16 16.93
CA ALA A 75 -7.37 12.51 17.41
C ALA A 75 -6.62 13.40 16.40
N ASN A 76 -6.33 12.92 15.18
CA ASN A 76 -5.58 13.62 14.14
C ASN A 76 -4.20 14.16 14.60
N ILE A 77 -3.56 13.48 15.55
CA ILE A 77 -2.21 13.85 16.01
C ILE A 77 -1.18 13.18 15.08
N PRO A 78 -0.28 13.95 14.44
CA PRO A 78 0.72 13.39 13.55
C PRO A 78 1.78 12.65 14.37
N ILE A 79 1.97 11.36 14.07
CA ILE A 79 3.03 10.55 14.67
C ILE A 79 4.35 10.91 13.98
N MET A 80 5.23 11.63 14.68
CA MET A 80 6.57 11.95 14.18
C MET A 80 7.40 10.68 14.03
N ASP A 81 8.19 10.60 12.95
CA ASP A 81 9.23 9.60 12.81
C ASP A 81 10.57 10.26 13.09
N THR A 82 11.26 9.83 14.16
CA THR A 82 12.62 10.27 14.44
C THR A 82 13.64 9.51 13.58
N GLY A 83 13.24 8.44 12.89
CA GLY A 83 14.14 7.61 12.07
C GLY A 83 15.16 6.81 12.89
N GLU A 84 15.07 6.85 14.22
CA GLU A 84 15.94 6.11 15.11
C GLU A 84 15.50 4.64 15.18
N ASN A 85 16.42 3.74 14.86
CA ASN A 85 16.24 2.32 15.12
C ASN A 85 16.73 2.02 16.54
N PRO A 86 15.84 1.86 17.53
CA PRO A 86 16.26 1.57 18.89
C PRO A 86 16.94 0.19 18.98
N GLU A 87 17.91 0.09 19.89
CA GLU A 87 18.45 -1.18 20.34
C GLU A 87 17.37 -2.04 21.00
N VAL A 88 17.59 -3.36 20.96
CA VAL A 88 16.70 -4.34 21.56
C VAL A 88 16.72 -4.19 23.08
N PRO A 89 15.56 -4.03 23.74
CA PRO A 89 15.52 -3.93 25.20
C PRO A 89 15.84 -5.28 25.85
N PHE A 90 16.34 -5.26 27.08
CA PHE A 90 16.58 -6.49 27.82
C PHE A 90 15.26 -7.15 28.25
N PRO A 91 15.25 -8.47 28.50
CA PRO A 91 14.09 -9.17 29.05
C PRO A 91 13.59 -8.60 30.39
N ARG A 92 14.47 -7.95 31.17
CA ARG A 92 14.10 -7.32 32.45
C ARG A 92 13.18 -6.11 32.23
N ASP A 93 13.52 -5.30 31.23
CA ASP A 93 12.76 -4.08 30.87
C ASP A 93 11.38 -4.42 30.28
N MET A 94 11.14 -5.67 29.89
CA MET A 94 9.84 -6.14 29.41
C MET A 94 8.73 -5.90 30.45
N ILE A 95 9.02 -6.14 31.73
CA ILE A 95 8.04 -6.00 32.81
C ILE A 95 7.67 -4.52 32.99
N ASP A 96 8.67 -3.65 32.95
CA ASP A 96 8.47 -2.19 33.07
C ASP A 96 7.69 -1.64 31.86
N LEU A 97 8.00 -2.13 30.66
CA LEU A 97 7.27 -1.77 29.43
C LEU A 97 5.81 -2.22 29.48
N GLU A 98 5.53 -3.43 29.97
CA GLU A 98 4.17 -3.92 30.14
C GLU A 98 3.36 -3.07 31.12
N ALA A 99 3.94 -2.77 32.29
CA ALA A 99 3.30 -1.93 33.28
C ALA A 99 3.01 -0.52 32.74
N ASN A 100 3.94 0.04 31.95
CA ASN A 100 3.75 1.34 31.32
C ASN A 100 2.63 1.30 30.27
N PHE A 101 2.62 0.32 29.37
CA PHE A 101 1.59 0.22 28.32
C PHE A 101 0.21 -0.07 28.89
N GLU A 102 0.13 -0.85 29.96
CA GLU A 102 -1.12 -1.10 30.67
C GLU A 102 -1.65 0.14 31.37
N LYS A 103 -0.76 0.92 32.00
CA LYS A 103 -1.14 2.21 32.60
C LYS A 103 -1.72 3.16 31.56
N ILE A 104 -1.05 3.31 30.41
CA ILE A 104 -1.53 4.18 29.32
C ILE A 104 -2.85 3.67 28.74
N GLU A 105 -3.00 2.37 28.51
CA GLU A 105 -4.24 1.79 27.99
C GLU A 105 -5.41 2.02 28.96
N ASN A 106 -5.21 1.76 30.25
CA ASN A 106 -6.23 1.93 31.26
C ASN A 106 -6.62 3.41 31.44
N GLU A 107 -5.63 4.31 31.48
CA GLU A 107 -5.88 5.75 31.54
C GLU A 107 -6.69 6.23 30.32
N LEU A 108 -6.35 5.79 29.11
CA LEU A 108 -7.11 6.17 27.90
C LEU A 108 -8.51 5.55 27.87
N LYS A 109 -8.69 4.32 28.32
CA LYS A 109 -10.02 3.69 28.42
C LYS A 109 -10.91 4.42 29.41
N GLU A 110 -10.38 4.73 30.60
CA GLU A 110 -11.11 5.43 31.64
C GLU A 110 -11.51 6.84 31.18
N ILE A 111 -10.58 7.57 30.57
CA ILE A 111 -10.88 8.89 29.98
C ILE A 111 -11.96 8.77 28.91
N ASN A 112 -11.87 7.80 28.01
CA ASN A 112 -12.87 7.63 26.94
C ASN A 112 -14.26 7.30 27.50
N THR A 113 -14.36 6.40 28.49
CA THR A 113 -15.65 6.06 29.13
C THR A 113 -16.22 7.25 29.89
N ASN A 114 -15.38 8.01 30.59
CA ASN A 114 -15.80 9.20 31.33
C ASN A 114 -16.23 10.32 30.38
N GLN A 115 -15.52 10.49 29.26
CA GLN A 115 -15.86 11.48 28.23
C GLN A 115 -17.19 11.14 27.55
N GLU A 116 -17.45 9.87 27.25
CA GLU A 116 -18.75 9.43 26.71
C GLU A 116 -19.88 9.70 27.70
N ALA A 117 -19.69 9.36 28.99
CA ALA A 117 -20.68 9.63 30.03
C ALA A 117 -20.92 11.14 30.24
N LEU A 118 -19.86 11.95 30.24
CA LEU A 118 -19.97 13.41 30.35
C LEU A 118 -20.67 14.03 29.13
N LYS A 119 -20.32 13.60 27.91
CA LYS A 119 -20.99 14.04 26.68
C LYS A 119 -22.48 13.69 26.68
N ARG A 120 -22.83 12.48 27.16
CA ARG A 120 -24.23 12.07 27.32
C ARG A 120 -24.97 12.96 28.30
N ASN A 121 -24.41 13.20 29.49
CA ASN A 121 -25.01 14.08 30.48
C ASN A 121 -25.15 15.53 29.97
N PHE A 122 -24.14 16.02 29.25
CA PHE A 122 -24.16 17.34 28.61
C PHE A 122 -25.26 17.44 27.56
N LEU A 123 -25.45 16.40 26.74
CA LEU A 123 -26.51 16.32 25.75
C LEU A 123 -27.90 16.34 26.43
N GLU A 124 -28.11 15.51 27.45
CA GLU A 124 -29.38 15.43 28.18
C GLU A 124 -29.75 16.77 28.83
N LEU A 125 -28.78 17.48 29.43
CA LEU A 125 -29.00 18.80 30.02
C LEU A 125 -29.19 19.89 28.96
N THR A 126 -28.52 19.78 27.81
CA THR A 126 -28.70 20.71 26.69
C THR A 126 -30.10 20.56 26.09
N GLU A 127 -30.58 19.32 25.91
CA GLU A 127 -31.97 19.03 25.52
C GLU A 127 -32.96 19.64 26.52
N LEU A 128 -32.74 19.43 27.82
CA LEU A 128 -33.57 20.00 28.89
C LEU A 128 -33.57 21.55 28.85
N LYS A 129 -32.42 22.19 28.64
CA LYS A 129 -32.30 23.65 28.50
C LYS A 129 -33.13 24.17 27.33
N PHE A 130 -33.07 23.50 26.18
CA PHE A 130 -33.87 23.90 25.01
C PHE A 130 -35.37 23.70 25.26
N ILE A 131 -35.76 22.61 25.92
CA ILE A 131 -37.16 22.39 26.34
C ILE A 131 -37.60 23.53 27.24
N LEU A 132 -36.89 23.82 28.33
CA LEU A 132 -37.29 24.86 29.29
C LEU A 132 -37.42 26.24 28.63
N ARG A 133 -36.49 26.58 27.72
CA ARG A 133 -36.53 27.85 26.99
C ARG A 133 -37.71 27.95 26.03
N LYS A 134 -37.98 26.90 25.25
CA LYS A 134 -39.09 26.87 24.29
C LYS A 134 -40.45 26.74 24.99
N THR A 135 -40.55 25.91 26.02
CA THR A 135 -41.74 25.81 26.88
C THR A 135 -42.08 27.14 27.53
N GLN A 136 -41.08 27.89 28.03
CA GLN A 136 -41.32 29.23 28.56
C GLN A 136 -41.92 30.16 27.49
N GLN A 137 -41.34 30.19 26.29
CA GLN A 137 -41.87 30.97 25.17
C GLN A 137 -43.32 30.58 24.83
N PHE A 138 -43.64 29.28 24.79
CA PHE A 138 -45.00 28.80 24.49
C PHE A 138 -46.03 29.16 25.56
N PHE A 139 -45.66 29.12 26.84
CA PHE A 139 -46.56 29.52 27.92
C PHE A 139 -46.72 31.05 27.99
N ASP A 140 -45.68 31.81 27.67
CA ASP A 140 -45.77 33.27 27.58
C ASP A 140 -46.66 33.69 26.38
N GLU A 141 -46.58 33.01 25.23
CA GLU A 141 -47.48 33.19 24.08
C GLU A 141 -48.95 32.83 24.38
N MET A 142 -49.20 31.90 25.31
CA MET A 142 -50.56 31.58 25.79
C MET A 142 -51.08 32.55 26.87
N ALA A 143 -50.18 33.34 27.49
CA ALA A 143 -50.53 34.32 28.51
C ALA A 143 -50.89 35.69 27.91
N ASP A 144 -50.80 35.86 26.58
CA ASP A 144 -51.30 37.04 25.88
C ASP A 144 -52.85 37.05 25.89
N PRO A 145 -53.50 38.08 26.47
CA PRO A 145 -54.96 38.12 26.62
C PRO A 145 -55.75 38.05 25.30
N ASP A 146 -55.16 38.48 24.18
CA ASP A 146 -55.88 38.63 22.89
C ASP A 146 -56.19 37.29 22.19
N LEU A 147 -55.51 36.18 22.53
CA LEU A 147 -55.73 34.86 21.91
C LEU A 147 -56.77 34.00 22.65
N LEU A 148 -57.13 34.36 23.89
CA LEU A 148 -58.14 33.64 24.68
C LEU A 148 -59.57 33.97 24.25
N GLU A 149 -59.82 35.14 23.66
CA GLU A 149 -61.15 35.50 23.16
C GLU A 149 -61.55 34.69 21.92
N GLU A 150 -60.62 34.41 20.99
CA GLU A 150 -60.95 33.73 19.73
C GLU A 150 -61.26 32.23 19.90
N SER A 151 -60.57 31.54 20.81
CA SER A 151 -60.79 30.10 21.05
C SER A 151 -62.03 29.79 21.89
N SER A 152 -62.53 30.76 22.66
CA SER A 152 -63.76 30.61 23.46
C SER A 152 -65.05 30.67 22.61
N SER A 153 -64.94 31.09 21.35
CA SER A 153 -66.09 31.28 20.44
C SER A 153 -66.51 30.04 19.64
N LEU A 154 -65.71 28.96 19.66
CA LEU A 154 -65.94 27.73 18.87
C LEU A 154 -66.46 26.53 19.68
N LEU A 155 -66.69 26.68 20.98
CA LEU A 155 -67.37 25.69 21.82
C LEU A 155 -68.71 26.27 22.24
N GLU A 156 -69.81 25.67 21.75
CA GLU A 156 -71.17 26.10 22.02
C GLU A 156 -71.41 26.39 23.52
N PRO A 157 -72.03 27.53 23.87
CA PRO A 157 -72.29 27.89 25.25
C PRO A 157 -73.57 27.18 25.71
N SER A 158 -73.41 26.01 26.34
CA SER A 158 -74.46 25.45 27.19
C SER A 158 -73.96 25.26 28.62
N GLU A 159 -74.61 26.02 29.49
CA GLU A 159 -74.76 25.86 30.94
C GLU A 159 -73.58 26.19 31.88
N MET A 160 -73.75 27.38 32.46
CA MET A 160 -73.24 27.91 33.72
C MET A 160 -72.84 26.88 34.79
N GLY A 161 -71.53 26.77 35.02
CA GLY A 161 -70.95 26.18 36.22
C GLY A 161 -69.58 26.78 36.50
N ARG A 162 -69.48 27.69 37.49
CA ARG A 162 -68.20 28.07 38.10
C ARG A 162 -67.55 26.80 38.67
N GLY A 163 -66.58 26.24 37.97
CA GLY A 163 -65.91 25.02 38.39
C GLY A 163 -64.47 24.98 37.94
N THR A 164 -63.55 25.30 38.87
CA THR A 164 -62.12 24.94 38.91
C THR A 164 -61.24 25.31 37.71
N PRO A 165 -60.02 25.85 37.89
CA PRO A 165 -59.08 25.99 36.79
C PRO A 165 -58.87 24.60 36.15
N LEU A 166 -59.13 24.48 34.84
CA LEU A 166 -58.89 23.24 34.10
C LEU A 166 -57.42 22.84 34.28
N ARG A 167 -57.15 21.81 35.09
CA ARG A 167 -55.81 21.32 35.33
C ARG A 167 -55.40 20.40 34.17
N LEU A 168 -54.98 21.00 33.06
CA LEU A 168 -54.42 20.29 31.91
C LEU A 168 -53.07 19.67 32.30
N GLY A 169 -52.93 18.37 32.11
CA GLY A 169 -51.64 17.70 32.22
C GLY A 169 -50.85 17.92 30.93
N PHE A 170 -49.56 18.19 31.04
CA PHE A 170 -48.68 18.26 29.88
C PHE A 170 -47.47 17.34 30.02
N VAL A 171 -46.94 16.89 28.89
CA VAL A 171 -45.69 16.13 28.79
C VAL A 171 -44.83 16.80 27.73
N ALA A 172 -43.57 17.08 28.08
CA ALA A 172 -42.58 17.64 27.17
C ALA A 172 -41.46 16.64 26.90
N GLY A 173 -40.95 16.64 25.67
CA GLY A 173 -39.86 15.77 25.28
C GLY A 173 -39.19 16.19 24.00
N VAL A 174 -38.15 15.45 23.62
CA VAL A 174 -37.38 15.66 22.39
C VAL A 174 -37.47 14.44 21.49
N ILE A 175 -37.58 14.66 20.19
CA ILE A 175 -37.62 13.60 19.18
C ILE A 175 -36.83 14.02 17.93
N ASN A 176 -36.30 13.05 17.19
CA ASN A 176 -35.64 13.30 15.91
C ASN A 176 -36.62 13.89 14.90
N ARG A 177 -36.18 14.91 14.17
CA ARG A 177 -37.01 15.67 13.22
C ARG A 177 -37.67 14.77 12.17
N GLU A 178 -36.96 13.77 11.66
CA GLU A 178 -37.48 12.84 10.65
C GLU A 178 -38.72 12.05 11.10
N ARG A 179 -38.83 11.79 12.41
CA ARG A 179 -39.92 10.97 12.96
C ARG A 179 -41.15 11.78 13.35
N ILE A 180 -41.08 13.10 13.31
CA ILE A 180 -42.17 13.98 13.76
C ILE A 180 -43.49 13.77 13.00
N PRO A 181 -43.53 13.62 11.65
CA PRO A 181 -44.81 13.52 10.94
C PRO A 181 -45.50 12.17 11.17
N THR A 182 -44.72 11.13 11.48
CA THR A 182 -45.25 9.80 11.84
C THR A 182 -45.71 9.78 13.30
N PHE A 183 -44.99 10.48 14.18
CA PHE A 183 -45.35 10.64 15.58
C PHE A 183 -46.70 11.35 15.74
N GLU A 184 -46.90 12.49 15.07
CA GLU A 184 -48.15 13.25 15.10
C GLU A 184 -49.35 12.42 14.60
N ARG A 185 -49.20 11.74 13.45
CA ARG A 185 -50.26 10.87 12.90
C ARG A 185 -50.65 9.74 13.85
N MET A 186 -49.69 9.15 14.55
CA MET A 186 -49.95 8.09 15.52
C MET A 186 -50.64 8.64 16.78
N LEU A 187 -50.19 9.78 17.29
CA LEU A 187 -50.78 10.46 18.43
C LEU A 187 -52.26 10.81 18.16
N TRP A 188 -52.55 11.38 16.99
CA TRP A 188 -53.90 11.72 16.54
C TRP A 188 -54.81 10.50 16.46
N ARG A 189 -54.35 9.40 15.82
CA ARG A 189 -55.13 8.17 15.64
C ARG A 189 -55.49 7.49 16.96
N VAL A 190 -54.54 7.39 17.89
CA VAL A 190 -54.76 6.68 19.17
C VAL A 190 -55.58 7.53 20.14
N CYS A 191 -55.39 8.84 20.14
CA CYS A 191 -56.06 9.75 21.06
C CYS A 191 -57.36 10.33 20.51
N ARG A 192 -57.74 9.98 19.27
CA ARG A 192 -58.97 10.43 18.58
C ARG A 192 -59.13 11.97 18.56
N GLY A 193 -58.04 12.70 18.46
CA GLY A 193 -58.04 14.17 18.45
C GLY A 193 -58.13 14.85 19.83
N ASN A 194 -58.19 14.09 20.94
CA ASN A 194 -58.32 14.67 22.30
C ASN A 194 -56.99 15.17 22.90
N VAL A 195 -55.98 15.38 22.08
CA VAL A 195 -54.61 15.70 22.50
C VAL A 195 -54.07 16.83 21.63
N PHE A 196 -53.54 17.87 22.26
CA PHE A 196 -52.99 19.02 21.57
C PHE A 196 -51.45 18.96 21.56
N LEU A 197 -50.86 18.87 20.38
CA LEU A 197 -49.41 18.80 20.15
C LEU A 197 -48.89 20.17 19.70
N ARG A 198 -47.86 20.68 20.38
CA ARG A 198 -47.04 21.81 19.93
C ARG A 198 -45.62 21.33 19.69
N GLN A 199 -45.00 21.81 18.63
CA GLN A 199 -43.62 21.47 18.28
C GLN A 199 -42.79 22.74 18.07
N ALA A 200 -41.53 22.69 18.49
CA ALA A 200 -40.51 23.68 18.21
C ALA A 200 -39.27 22.98 17.67
N GLU A 201 -38.70 23.51 16.61
CA GLU A 201 -37.45 23.00 16.04
C GLU A 201 -36.25 23.54 16.81
N ILE A 202 -35.23 22.69 17.00
CA ILE A 202 -33.92 23.12 17.49
C ILE A 202 -33.06 23.42 16.25
N GLU A 203 -32.60 24.67 16.12
CA GLU A 203 -31.81 25.12 14.96
C GLU A 203 -30.45 24.43 14.89
N ASN A 204 -29.77 24.32 16.03
CA ASN A 204 -28.45 23.70 16.10
C ASN A 204 -28.57 22.17 16.23
N PRO A 205 -27.95 21.38 15.34
CA PRO A 205 -27.92 19.94 15.49
C PRO A 205 -27.10 19.55 16.72
N LEU A 206 -27.53 18.49 17.38
CA LEU A 206 -26.85 17.95 18.56
C LEU A 206 -26.08 16.68 18.17
N GLU A 207 -24.86 16.54 18.68
CA GLU A 207 -24.03 15.34 18.49
C GLU A 207 -24.61 14.19 19.33
N ASP A 208 -24.91 13.05 18.70
CA ASP A 208 -25.29 11.84 19.42
C ASP A 208 -24.04 11.18 20.04
N PRO A 209 -23.98 10.93 21.36
CA PRO A 209 -22.78 10.44 22.05
C PRO A 209 -22.28 9.08 21.57
N VAL A 210 -23.15 8.25 20.97
CA VAL A 210 -22.82 6.88 20.56
C VAL A 210 -22.38 6.79 19.10
N THR A 211 -23.01 7.55 18.20
CA THR A 211 -22.68 7.54 16.77
C THR A 211 -21.75 8.67 16.34
N GLY A 212 -21.69 9.75 17.11
CA GLY A 212 -20.96 10.97 16.74
C GLY A 212 -21.62 11.75 15.60
N ASP A 213 -22.86 11.40 15.24
CA ASP A 213 -23.60 12.06 14.17
C ASP A 213 -24.32 13.30 14.68
N TYR A 214 -24.35 14.34 13.86
CA TYR A 214 -25.13 15.55 14.10
C TYR A 214 -26.59 15.29 13.74
N VAL A 215 -27.45 15.14 14.75
CA VAL A 215 -28.87 14.87 14.57
C VAL A 215 -29.69 16.12 14.84
N HIS A 216 -30.56 16.48 13.89
CA HIS A 216 -31.57 17.50 14.10
C HIS A 216 -32.73 16.95 14.93
N LYS A 217 -32.93 17.56 16.09
CA LYS A 217 -34.01 17.21 17.02
C LYS A 217 -35.02 18.34 17.12
N SER A 218 -36.26 17.98 17.43
CA SER A 218 -37.36 18.91 17.68
C SER A 218 -37.93 18.66 19.08
N VAL A 219 -38.24 19.74 19.78
CA VAL A 219 -38.95 19.72 21.05
C VAL A 219 -40.45 19.61 20.76
N PHE A 220 -41.14 18.80 21.54
CA PHE A 220 -42.59 18.73 21.50
C PHE A 220 -43.20 18.86 22.90
N ILE A 221 -44.39 19.44 22.97
CA ILE A 221 -45.21 19.56 24.17
C ILE A 221 -46.59 19.01 23.83
N ILE A 222 -47.07 18.08 24.64
CA ILE A 222 -48.36 17.42 24.47
C ILE A 222 -49.23 17.78 25.67
N PHE A 223 -50.34 18.45 25.40
CA PHE A 223 -51.38 18.72 26.38
C PHE A 223 -52.50 17.68 26.28
N PHE A 224 -52.91 17.13 27.41
CA PHE A 224 -53.98 16.13 27.50
C PHE A 224 -54.77 16.30 28.80
N GLN A 225 -56.00 15.79 28.79
CA GLN A 225 -56.88 15.80 29.96
C GLN A 225 -57.11 14.37 30.45
N GLY A 226 -56.69 14.07 31.68
CA GLY A 226 -56.91 12.78 32.33
C GLY A 226 -55.73 11.79 32.29
N ASP A 227 -55.61 10.97 33.34
CA ASP A 227 -54.46 10.09 33.57
C ASP A 227 -54.39 8.87 32.63
N GLN A 228 -55.53 8.41 32.10
CA GLN A 228 -55.53 7.31 31.12
C GLN A 228 -54.87 7.71 29.79
N LEU A 229 -55.07 8.96 29.36
CA LEU A 229 -54.41 9.50 28.17
C LEU A 229 -52.92 9.71 28.42
N LYS A 230 -52.51 10.18 29.61
CA LYS A 230 -51.10 10.29 30.02
C LYS A 230 -50.34 8.98 29.80
N ASN A 231 -50.89 7.86 30.26
CA ASN A 231 -50.25 6.55 30.13
C ASN A 231 -50.18 6.06 28.68
N ARG A 232 -51.17 6.39 27.83
CA ARG A 232 -51.14 6.09 26.40
C ARG A 232 -50.09 6.93 25.67
N VAL A 233 -50.03 8.22 25.95
CA VAL A 233 -49.04 9.15 25.37
C VAL A 233 -47.62 8.72 25.74
N LYS A 234 -47.36 8.40 27.01
CA LYS A 234 -46.04 7.90 27.45
C LYS A 234 -45.60 6.65 26.67
N LYS A 235 -46.49 5.67 26.47
CA LYS A 235 -46.19 4.46 25.67
C LYS A 235 -45.87 4.78 24.21
N ILE A 236 -46.54 5.78 23.62
CA ILE A 236 -46.23 6.23 22.26
C ILE A 236 -44.85 6.89 22.23
N CYS A 237 -44.56 7.79 23.18
CA CYS A 237 -43.25 8.43 23.29
C CYS A 237 -42.11 7.40 23.44
N GLU A 238 -42.28 6.39 24.29
CA GLU A 238 -41.34 5.29 24.44
C GLU A 238 -41.18 4.47 23.14
N GLY A 239 -42.28 4.16 22.45
CA GLY A 239 -42.27 3.44 21.18
C GLY A 239 -41.52 4.16 20.05
N PHE A 240 -41.57 5.49 20.02
CA PHE A 240 -40.83 6.31 19.06
C PHE A 240 -39.39 6.65 19.51
N ARG A 241 -38.98 6.21 20.72
CA ARG A 241 -37.71 6.53 21.38
C ARG A 241 -37.52 8.03 21.63
N ALA A 242 -38.58 8.72 22.04
CA ALA A 242 -38.50 10.11 22.47
C ALA A 242 -37.97 10.21 23.92
N SER A 243 -37.08 11.16 24.19
CA SER A 243 -36.61 11.47 25.54
C SER A 243 -37.61 12.38 26.24
N LEU A 244 -38.17 11.91 27.36
CA LEU A 244 -39.16 12.65 28.16
C LEU A 244 -38.46 13.30 29.35
N TYR A 245 -38.72 14.59 29.58
CA TYR A 245 -38.12 15.34 30.67
C TYR A 245 -39.19 15.90 31.62
N PRO A 246 -38.96 15.88 32.95
CA PRO A 246 -39.87 16.52 33.89
C PRO A 246 -39.76 18.04 33.79
N CYS A 247 -40.87 18.71 33.47
CA CYS A 247 -40.94 20.17 33.39
C CYS A 247 -41.88 20.70 34.48
N PRO A 248 -41.45 21.65 35.34
CA PRO A 248 -42.30 22.26 36.36
C PRO A 248 -43.52 22.98 35.77
N GLU A 249 -44.65 22.86 36.47
CA GLU A 249 -45.91 23.53 36.09
C GLU A 249 -45.86 25.03 36.38
N THR A 250 -45.11 25.47 37.40
CA THR A 250 -45.06 26.88 37.80
C THR A 250 -44.01 27.68 37.00
N PRO A 251 -44.31 28.93 36.58
CA PRO A 251 -43.35 29.77 35.85
C PRO A 251 -42.10 30.13 36.66
N GLN A 252 -42.23 30.30 37.98
CA GLN A 252 -41.11 30.66 38.86
C GLN A 252 -40.13 29.51 39.04
N GLU A 253 -40.61 28.29 39.34
CA GLU A 253 -39.75 27.10 39.45
C GLU A 253 -39.08 26.76 38.11
N ARG A 254 -39.74 27.06 36.98
CA ARG A 254 -39.14 26.87 35.65
C ARG A 254 -37.96 27.80 35.41
N LYS A 255 -38.06 29.07 35.81
CA LYS A 255 -36.94 30.04 35.72
C LYS A 255 -35.78 29.63 36.63
N GLU A 256 -36.08 29.17 37.84
CA GLU A 256 -35.08 28.65 38.78
C GLU A 256 -34.38 27.41 38.22
N MET A 257 -35.13 26.42 37.74
CA MET A 257 -34.59 25.21 37.11
C MET A 257 -33.77 25.54 35.87
N ALA A 258 -34.21 26.47 35.01
CA ALA A 258 -33.45 26.90 33.85
C ALA A 258 -32.11 27.55 34.24
N SER A 259 -32.10 28.37 35.29
CA SER A 259 -30.86 28.97 35.81
C SER A 259 -29.90 27.91 36.38
N GLY A 260 -30.41 26.94 37.13
CA GLY A 260 -29.61 25.83 37.67
C GLY A 260 -29.12 24.84 36.62
N VAL A 261 -29.85 24.64 35.53
CA VAL A 261 -29.40 23.84 34.38
C VAL A 261 -28.29 24.58 33.62
N ASN A 262 -28.40 25.90 33.45
CA ASN A 262 -27.34 26.69 32.81
C ASN A 262 -26.02 26.64 33.57
N THR A 263 -26.03 26.81 34.90
CA THR A 263 -24.80 26.71 35.70
C THR A 263 -24.16 25.33 35.61
N ARG A 264 -24.97 24.26 35.67
CA ARG A 264 -24.48 22.88 35.49
C ARG A 264 -23.90 22.62 34.11
N ILE A 265 -24.48 23.21 33.06
CA ILE A 265 -23.97 23.11 31.69
C ILE A 265 -22.59 23.79 31.61
N ASP A 266 -22.45 24.98 32.19
CA ASP A 266 -21.19 25.71 32.20
C ASP A 266 -20.11 24.93 32.98
N ASP A 267 -20.46 24.36 34.14
CA ASP A 267 -19.57 23.50 34.94
C ASP A 267 -19.14 22.24 34.17
N LEU A 268 -20.09 21.54 33.53
CA LEU A 268 -19.79 20.34 32.74
C LEU A 268 -18.96 20.66 31.50
N GLN A 269 -19.19 21.80 30.87
CA GLN A 269 -18.39 22.26 29.74
C GLN A 269 -16.94 22.53 30.17
N MET A 270 -16.74 23.12 31.36
CA MET A 270 -15.40 23.32 31.91
C MET A 270 -14.69 21.98 32.16
N VAL A 271 -15.38 21.00 32.76
CA VAL A 271 -14.84 19.65 32.99
C VAL A 271 -14.56 18.91 31.68
N LEU A 272 -15.44 19.04 30.68
CA LEU A 272 -15.25 18.43 29.36
C LEU A 272 -13.99 18.98 28.67
N ASN A 273 -13.81 20.30 28.69
CA ASN A 273 -12.61 20.93 28.12
C ASN A 273 -11.33 20.46 28.85
N GLN A 274 -11.36 20.40 30.18
CA GLN A 274 -10.22 19.92 30.97
C GLN A 274 -9.89 18.45 30.71
N THR A 275 -10.89 17.60 30.54
CA THR A 275 -10.70 16.18 30.21
C THR A 275 -10.16 16.00 28.79
N GLU A 276 -10.62 16.81 27.83
CA GLU A 276 -10.07 16.83 26.47
C GLU A 276 -8.62 17.31 26.44
N ASP A 277 -8.28 18.37 27.16
CA ASP A 277 -6.90 18.87 27.27
C ASP A 277 -5.97 17.85 27.93
N HIS A 278 -6.45 17.15 28.97
CA HIS A 278 -5.69 16.06 29.60
C HIS A 278 -5.47 14.90 28.63
N ARG A 279 -6.54 14.45 27.96
CA ARG A 279 -6.48 13.39 26.93
C ARG A 279 -5.50 13.74 25.82
N GLN A 280 -5.54 14.98 25.32
CA GLN A 280 -4.65 15.44 24.27
C GLN A 280 -3.20 15.47 24.72
N ARG A 281 -2.91 15.91 25.95
CA ARG A 281 -1.54 15.88 26.51
C ARG A 281 -1.00 14.45 26.62
N VAL A 282 -1.81 13.51 27.13
CA VAL A 282 -1.44 12.10 27.23
C VAL A 282 -1.19 11.50 25.85
N LEU A 283 -2.09 11.74 24.89
CA LEU A 283 -1.94 11.26 23.51
C LEU A 283 -0.71 11.86 22.81
N GLN A 284 -0.41 13.14 23.02
CA GLN A 284 0.80 13.78 22.48
C GLN A 284 2.08 13.19 23.07
N ALA A 285 2.09 12.90 24.38
CA ALA A 285 3.23 12.24 25.03
C ALA A 285 3.43 10.82 24.49
N ALA A 286 2.35 10.05 24.32
CA ALA A 286 2.38 8.71 23.73
C ALA A 286 2.80 8.74 22.24
N ALA A 287 2.30 9.70 21.46
CA ALA A 287 2.57 9.82 20.02
C ALA A 287 4.05 10.05 19.70
N LYS A 288 4.83 10.64 20.61
CA LYS A 288 6.28 10.83 20.43
C LYS A 288 7.05 9.51 20.44
N ASN A 289 6.63 8.55 21.26
CA ASN A 289 7.38 7.31 21.52
C ASN A 289 6.75 6.05 20.91
N ILE A 290 5.53 6.15 20.39
CA ILE A 290 4.76 5.00 19.88
C ILE A 290 5.51 4.17 18.83
N ARG A 291 6.25 4.82 17.91
CA ARG A 291 7.04 4.11 16.89
C ARG A 291 8.18 3.29 17.51
N VAL A 292 8.92 3.89 18.45
CA VAL A 292 10.01 3.24 19.18
C VAL A 292 9.47 2.04 19.96
N TRP A 293 8.32 2.20 20.63
CA TRP A 293 7.65 1.11 21.35
C TRP A 293 7.23 -0.04 20.42
N PHE A 294 6.66 0.26 19.25
CA PHE A 294 6.35 -0.76 18.24
C PHE A 294 7.60 -1.53 17.78
N ILE A 295 8.69 -0.81 17.47
CA ILE A 295 9.93 -1.45 17.02
C ILE A 295 10.47 -2.37 18.12
N LYS A 296 10.54 -1.89 19.37
CA LYS A 296 11.00 -2.68 20.51
C LYS A 296 10.17 -3.96 20.68
N VAL A 297 8.86 -3.85 20.82
CA VAL A 297 7.97 -5.02 21.03
C VAL A 297 8.05 -6.01 19.87
N ARG A 298 8.09 -5.53 18.62
CA ARG A 298 8.20 -6.42 17.45
C ARG A 298 9.55 -7.10 17.35
N LYS A 299 10.66 -6.42 17.66
CA LYS A 299 12.00 -7.04 17.75
C LYS A 299 11.99 -8.12 18.84
N MET A 300 11.46 -7.83 20.03
CA MET A 300 11.36 -8.82 21.12
C MET A 300 10.54 -10.04 20.71
N LYS A 301 9.37 -9.81 20.08
CA LYS A 301 8.51 -10.89 19.58
C LYS A 301 9.23 -11.77 18.55
N ALA A 302 9.98 -11.15 17.62
CA ALA A 302 10.77 -11.88 16.63
C ALA A 302 11.85 -12.75 17.30
N ILE A 303 12.57 -12.22 18.29
CA ILE A 303 13.60 -12.97 19.03
C ILE A 303 12.99 -14.18 19.75
N TYR A 304 11.89 -14.00 20.50
CA TYR A 304 11.23 -15.13 21.19
C TYR A 304 10.64 -16.14 20.21
N HIS A 305 10.16 -15.70 19.06
CA HIS A 305 9.72 -16.60 17.99
C HIS A 305 10.90 -17.41 17.43
N THR A 306 12.07 -16.78 17.23
CA THR A 306 13.29 -17.47 16.79
C THR A 306 13.83 -18.44 17.85
N LEU A 307 13.80 -18.07 19.14
CA LEU A 307 14.18 -18.96 20.23
C LEU A 307 13.28 -20.20 20.32
N ASN A 308 12.00 -20.09 19.92
CA ASN A 308 11.09 -21.23 19.83
C ASN A 308 11.42 -22.23 18.70
N LEU A 309 12.25 -21.85 17.72
CA LEU A 309 12.75 -22.77 16.69
C LEU A 309 13.95 -23.60 17.19
N CYS A 310 14.60 -23.16 18.27
CA CYS A 310 15.78 -23.80 18.84
C CYS A 310 15.38 -25.04 19.66
N ASN A 311 16.25 -26.04 19.70
CA ASN A 311 16.09 -27.18 20.58
C ASN A 311 16.69 -26.86 21.95
N ILE A 312 16.05 -27.36 23.01
CA ILE A 312 16.48 -27.16 24.38
C ILE A 312 17.09 -28.45 24.88
N ASP A 313 18.38 -28.43 25.21
CA ASP A 313 18.99 -29.56 25.89
C ASP A 313 18.68 -29.46 27.39
N VAL A 314 17.85 -30.38 27.87
CA VAL A 314 17.42 -30.50 29.27
C VAL A 314 18.62 -30.79 30.19
N THR A 315 19.68 -31.41 29.65
CA THR A 315 20.83 -31.86 30.45
C THR A 315 21.83 -30.73 30.73
N GLN A 316 22.08 -29.85 29.76
CA GLN A 316 23.11 -28.80 29.86
C GLN A 316 22.57 -27.38 30.06
N LYS A 317 21.25 -27.19 30.08
CA LYS A 317 20.63 -25.83 30.09
C LYS A 317 21.16 -24.94 28.95
N CYS A 318 21.49 -25.55 27.82
CA CYS A 318 21.93 -24.89 26.61
C CYS A 318 20.86 -25.00 25.54
N LEU A 319 20.77 -23.97 24.70
CA LEU A 319 19.97 -23.98 23.49
C LEU A 319 20.88 -24.37 22.32
N ILE A 320 20.41 -25.33 21.55
CA ILE A 320 21.03 -25.78 20.31
C ILE A 320 20.21 -25.22 19.17
N ALA A 321 20.86 -24.52 18.25
CA ALA A 321 20.23 -24.04 17.03
C ALA A 321 21.01 -24.48 15.80
N GLU A 322 20.32 -24.90 14.75
CA GLU A 322 20.91 -25.09 13.43
C GLU A 322 20.61 -23.89 12.55
N VAL A 323 21.65 -23.30 11.98
CA VAL A 323 21.54 -22.11 11.13
C VAL A 323 22.25 -22.32 9.80
N TRP A 324 21.63 -21.86 8.72
CA TRP A 324 22.32 -21.65 7.46
C TRP A 324 22.97 -20.27 7.48
N CYS A 325 24.25 -20.22 7.12
CA CYS A 325 24.99 -18.97 7.02
C CYS A 325 25.99 -19.00 5.85
N PRO A 326 26.28 -17.84 5.23
CA PRO A 326 27.30 -17.75 4.19
C PRO A 326 28.68 -18.05 4.75
N VAL A 327 29.47 -18.86 4.03
CA VAL A 327 30.84 -19.24 4.43
C VAL A 327 31.74 -18.00 4.52
N THR A 328 31.49 -17.00 3.67
CA THR A 328 32.23 -15.73 3.63
C THR A 328 32.01 -14.86 4.87
N ASP A 329 30.89 -15.02 5.57
CA ASP A 329 30.46 -14.16 6.67
C ASP A 329 30.58 -14.79 8.06
N LEU A 330 31.23 -15.96 8.15
CA LEU A 330 31.35 -16.70 9.42
C LEU A 330 32.07 -15.92 10.51
N ASP A 331 33.12 -15.18 10.19
CA ASP A 331 33.88 -14.40 11.17
C ASP A 331 33.03 -13.25 11.74
N SER A 332 32.21 -12.62 10.89
CA SER A 332 31.28 -11.57 11.31
C SER A 332 30.22 -12.11 12.28
N ILE A 333 29.73 -13.32 12.03
CA ILE A 333 28.77 -14.01 12.90
C ILE A 333 29.42 -14.38 14.24
N GLN A 334 30.66 -14.88 14.23
CA GLN A 334 31.39 -15.17 15.46
C GLN A 334 31.66 -13.92 16.30
N PHE A 335 31.97 -12.80 15.66
CA PHE A 335 32.14 -11.52 16.36
C PHE A 335 30.84 -11.05 17.02
N ALA A 336 29.71 -11.14 16.32
CA ALA A 336 28.40 -10.81 16.88
C ALA A 336 28.02 -11.71 18.06
N LEU A 337 28.31 -13.01 17.98
CA LEU A 337 28.11 -13.98 19.05
C LEU A 337 28.94 -13.66 20.31
N ARG A 338 30.21 -13.28 20.13
CA ARG A 338 31.07 -12.84 21.24
C ARG A 338 30.52 -11.58 21.90
N ARG A 339 30.15 -10.57 21.11
CA ARG A 339 29.54 -9.33 21.60
C ARG A 339 28.25 -9.59 22.38
N GLY A 340 27.37 -10.45 21.86
CA GLY A 340 26.13 -10.83 22.55
C GLY A 340 26.37 -11.57 23.87
N THR A 341 27.44 -12.38 23.94
CA THR A 341 27.86 -13.07 25.16
C THR A 341 28.38 -12.08 26.20
N GLU A 342 29.25 -11.15 25.80
CA GLU A 342 29.79 -10.08 26.65
C GLU A 342 28.68 -9.18 27.20
N HIS A 343 27.69 -8.83 26.37
CA HIS A 343 26.55 -8.00 26.76
C HIS A 343 25.66 -8.67 27.83
N SER A 344 25.57 -9.99 27.80
CA SER A 344 24.84 -10.77 28.81
C SER A 344 25.59 -10.93 30.14
N GLY A 345 26.89 -10.61 30.18
CA GLY A 345 27.76 -10.83 31.34
C GLY A 345 28.14 -12.29 31.58
N SER A 346 27.84 -13.21 30.65
CA SER A 346 28.28 -14.60 30.73
C SER A 346 29.77 -14.73 30.39
N THR A 347 30.47 -15.59 31.12
CA THR A 347 31.88 -15.93 30.86
C THR A 347 32.05 -17.09 29.89
N VAL A 348 30.96 -17.82 29.58
CA VAL A 348 31.01 -18.98 28.69
C VAL A 348 30.81 -18.52 27.24
N PRO A 349 31.81 -18.69 26.35
CA PRO A 349 31.67 -18.29 24.96
C PRO A 349 30.64 -19.15 24.25
N SER A 350 29.84 -18.52 23.40
CA SER A 350 28.98 -19.23 22.44
C SER A 350 29.84 -19.94 21.39
N ILE A 351 29.50 -21.19 21.10
CA ILE A 351 30.28 -22.03 20.18
C ILE A 351 29.51 -22.16 18.86
N LEU A 352 30.20 -21.87 17.75
CA LEU A 352 29.74 -22.09 16.39
C LEU A 352 30.48 -23.30 15.80
N ASN A 353 29.80 -24.44 15.69
CA ASN A 353 30.33 -25.65 15.07
C ASN A 353 29.87 -25.76 13.60
N ARG A 354 30.75 -26.14 12.68
CA ARG A 354 30.39 -26.36 11.28
C ARG A 354 29.96 -27.81 11.09
N MET A 355 28.78 -28.01 10.54
CA MET A 355 28.20 -29.33 10.29
C MET A 355 28.25 -29.65 8.80
N GLN A 356 28.71 -30.86 8.49
CA GLN A 356 28.59 -31.38 7.14
C GLN A 356 27.23 -32.09 7.01
N THR A 357 26.45 -31.70 6.00
CA THR A 357 25.11 -32.23 5.76
C THR A 357 24.92 -32.51 4.27
N ASN A 358 24.03 -33.46 3.97
CA ASN A 358 23.62 -33.79 2.61
C ASN A 358 22.36 -33.02 2.18
N GLN A 359 21.82 -32.17 3.04
CA GLN A 359 20.64 -31.36 2.74
C GLN A 359 20.98 -30.20 1.80
N THR A 360 20.05 -29.84 0.94
CA THR A 360 20.20 -28.73 -0.02
C THR A 360 20.20 -27.38 0.71
N PRO A 361 21.30 -26.60 0.65
CA PRO A 361 21.34 -25.29 1.26
C PRO A 361 20.41 -24.28 0.55
N PRO A 362 19.98 -23.21 1.25
CA PRO A 362 19.23 -22.14 0.62
C PRO A 362 20.10 -21.31 -0.34
N THR A 363 19.49 -20.83 -1.41
CA THR A 363 20.13 -19.95 -2.40
C THR A 363 20.16 -18.52 -1.86
N TYR A 364 21.35 -17.94 -1.76
CA TYR A 364 21.56 -16.53 -1.41
C TYR A 364 22.37 -15.82 -2.48
N ASN A 365 21.88 -14.66 -2.90
CA ASN A 365 22.52 -13.77 -3.87
C ASN A 365 22.68 -12.41 -3.21
N LYS A 366 23.91 -11.89 -3.11
CA LYS A 366 24.18 -10.57 -2.54
C LYS A 366 23.62 -9.49 -3.46
N THR A 367 22.53 -8.84 -3.06
CA THR A 367 21.93 -7.76 -3.86
C THR A 367 22.35 -6.39 -3.34
N ASN A 368 22.50 -5.46 -4.26
CA ASN A 368 22.63 -4.04 -3.99
C ASN A 368 21.30 -3.34 -4.29
N LYS A 369 21.15 -2.11 -3.83
CA LYS A 369 20.00 -1.24 -4.16
C LYS A 369 19.64 -1.20 -5.66
N PHE A 370 20.64 -1.31 -6.54
CA PHE A 370 20.44 -1.39 -8.00
C PHE A 370 19.99 -2.78 -8.48
N THR A 371 20.67 -3.86 -8.04
CA THR A 371 20.43 -5.21 -8.55
C THR A 371 19.21 -5.89 -7.92
N TYR A 372 18.74 -5.41 -6.76
CA TYR A 372 17.58 -5.95 -6.05
C TYR A 372 16.31 -6.00 -6.92
N GLY A 373 16.01 -4.91 -7.64
CA GLY A 373 14.83 -4.88 -8.51
C GLY A 373 14.88 -5.93 -9.63
N PHE A 374 16.05 -6.11 -10.26
CA PHE A 374 16.25 -7.12 -11.30
C PHE A 374 16.24 -8.54 -10.74
N GLN A 375 16.79 -8.75 -9.55
CA GLN A 375 16.77 -10.04 -8.86
C GLN A 375 15.33 -10.45 -8.55
N ASN A 376 14.50 -9.54 -8.03
CA ASN A 376 13.10 -9.83 -7.72
C ASN A 376 12.28 -10.25 -8.96
N ILE A 377 12.58 -9.70 -10.14
CA ILE A 377 11.92 -10.12 -11.40
C ILE A 377 12.30 -11.56 -11.74
N VAL A 378 13.56 -11.95 -11.55
CA VAL A 378 14.03 -13.32 -11.80
C VAL A 378 13.42 -14.28 -10.77
N ASP A 379 13.48 -13.91 -9.48
CA ASP A 379 12.96 -14.72 -8.38
C ASP A 379 11.44 -14.90 -8.44
N ALA A 380 10.71 -13.95 -9.04
CA ALA A 380 9.27 -14.06 -9.27
C ALA A 380 8.89 -15.20 -10.23
N TYR A 381 9.78 -15.58 -11.16
CA TYR A 381 9.58 -16.75 -12.01
C TYR A 381 9.88 -18.06 -11.27
N GLY A 382 10.92 -18.04 -10.44
CA GLY A 382 11.30 -19.15 -9.58
C GLY A 382 12.65 -18.90 -8.92
N ILE A 383 12.83 -19.48 -7.74
CA ILE A 383 14.12 -19.40 -7.05
C ILE A 383 15.12 -20.37 -7.69
N GLY A 384 16.31 -19.86 -8.02
CA GLY A 384 17.38 -20.67 -8.60
C GLY A 384 17.88 -21.76 -7.64
N THR A 385 18.36 -22.88 -8.19
CA THR A 385 18.93 -23.96 -7.38
C THR A 385 20.30 -23.57 -6.80
N TYR A 386 20.71 -24.27 -5.74
CA TYR A 386 21.94 -23.96 -5.04
C TYR A 386 23.17 -24.04 -5.96
N ARG A 387 23.97 -22.95 -6.01
CA ARG A 387 25.18 -22.78 -6.85
C ARG A 387 24.94 -22.79 -8.37
N GLU A 388 23.69 -22.67 -8.80
CA GLU A 388 23.34 -22.41 -10.19
C GLU A 388 23.78 -21.01 -10.64
N ILE A 389 24.01 -20.84 -11.94
CA ILE A 389 24.26 -19.53 -12.54
C ILE A 389 23.01 -18.66 -12.40
N ASN A 390 23.17 -17.49 -11.80
CA ASN A 390 22.11 -16.51 -11.68
C ASN A 390 21.88 -15.80 -13.03
N PRO A 391 20.65 -15.76 -13.56
CA PRO A 391 20.33 -14.98 -14.75
C PRO A 391 20.38 -13.46 -14.55
N ALA A 392 20.22 -12.97 -13.31
CA ALA A 392 20.07 -11.55 -13.00
C ALA A 392 21.15 -10.62 -13.59
N PRO A 393 22.46 -10.95 -13.55
CA PRO A 393 23.50 -10.13 -14.19
C PRO A 393 23.23 -9.85 -15.68
N TYR A 394 22.70 -10.84 -16.40
CA TYR A 394 22.39 -10.72 -17.82
C TYR A 394 21.09 -9.95 -18.02
N THR A 395 20.07 -10.26 -17.21
CA THR A 395 18.76 -9.59 -17.23
C THR A 395 18.88 -8.08 -17.03
N ILE A 396 19.86 -7.59 -16.25
CA ILE A 396 20.09 -6.16 -16.06
C ILE A 396 20.19 -5.39 -17.39
N ILE A 397 20.82 -5.98 -18.41
CA ILE A 397 21.01 -5.33 -19.72
C ILE A 397 20.05 -5.88 -20.76
N THR A 398 19.88 -7.21 -20.83
CA THR A 398 19.09 -7.82 -21.91
C THR A 398 17.61 -7.49 -21.80
N PHE A 399 17.05 -7.41 -20.58
CA PHE A 399 15.63 -7.11 -20.40
C PHE A 399 15.29 -5.68 -20.84
N PRO A 400 15.96 -4.61 -20.36
CA PRO A 400 15.72 -3.27 -20.87
C PRO A 400 16.01 -3.10 -22.36
N PHE A 401 17.01 -3.80 -22.90
CA PHE A 401 17.32 -3.77 -24.32
C PHE A 401 16.21 -4.38 -25.19
N LEU A 402 15.70 -5.57 -24.84
CA LEU A 402 14.59 -6.20 -25.56
C LEU A 402 13.31 -5.37 -25.45
N PHE A 403 13.03 -4.78 -24.28
CA PHE A 403 11.96 -3.82 -24.11
C PHE A 403 12.10 -2.64 -25.07
N ALA A 404 13.30 -2.06 -25.17
CA ALA A 404 13.56 -0.92 -26.04
C ALA A 404 13.39 -1.24 -27.54
N VAL A 405 13.67 -2.48 -27.97
CA VAL A 405 13.44 -2.91 -29.36
C VAL A 405 11.94 -2.92 -29.69
N MET A 406 11.09 -3.25 -28.72
CA MET A 406 9.62 -3.24 -28.85
C MET A 406 9.05 -1.82 -28.70
N PHE A 407 9.58 -1.04 -27.76
CA PHE A 407 9.15 0.32 -27.42
C PHE A 407 10.16 1.37 -27.92
N GLY A 408 10.56 1.23 -29.18
CA GLY A 408 11.62 2.07 -29.78
C GLY A 408 11.09 3.39 -30.30
N ASP A 409 10.95 4.38 -29.42
CA ASP A 409 10.61 5.77 -29.75
C ASP A 409 11.46 6.72 -28.90
N PHE A 410 12.16 7.63 -29.57
CA PHE A 410 13.04 8.60 -28.92
C PHE A 410 12.29 9.54 -27.98
N GLY A 411 11.11 10.03 -28.38
CA GLY A 411 10.33 11.01 -27.63
C GLY A 411 9.74 10.41 -26.35
N HIS A 412 9.12 9.24 -26.47
CA HIS A 412 8.58 8.51 -25.30
C HIS A 412 9.70 8.03 -24.36
N GLY A 413 10.85 7.61 -24.90
CA GLY A 413 12.03 7.24 -24.11
C GLY A 413 12.55 8.38 -23.23
N ILE A 414 12.54 9.63 -23.72
CA ILE A 414 12.91 10.81 -22.93
C ILE A 414 11.94 11.01 -21.76
N LEU A 415 10.62 10.92 -21.99
CA LEU A 415 9.62 11.09 -20.94
C LEU A 415 9.76 10.03 -19.84
N MET A 416 9.94 8.77 -20.24
CA MET A 416 10.19 7.67 -19.30
C MET A 416 11.46 7.89 -18.48
N THR A 417 12.54 8.34 -19.13
CA THR A 417 13.82 8.61 -18.46
C THR A 417 13.69 9.77 -17.47
N LEU A 418 12.99 10.85 -17.84
CA LEU A 418 12.75 11.99 -16.95
C LEU A 418 11.98 11.56 -15.70
N PHE A 419 10.91 10.78 -15.88
CA PHE A 419 10.14 10.23 -14.75
C PHE A 419 10.98 9.30 -13.86
N ALA A 420 11.80 8.44 -14.45
CA ALA A 420 12.69 7.56 -13.70
C ALA A 420 13.76 8.34 -12.91
N VAL A 421 14.38 9.34 -13.53
CA VAL A 421 15.35 10.23 -12.87
C VAL A 421 14.70 10.99 -11.72
N TRP A 422 13.47 11.49 -11.89
CA TRP A 422 12.73 12.15 -10.82
C TRP A 422 12.53 11.24 -9.60
N MET A 423 12.20 9.96 -9.81
CA MET A 423 12.06 8.98 -8.71
C MET A 423 13.39 8.68 -8.03
N VAL A 424 14.48 8.58 -8.79
CA VAL A 424 15.83 8.31 -8.25
C VAL A 424 16.35 9.52 -7.47
N LEU A 425 16.16 10.74 -7.96
CA LEU A 425 16.61 11.97 -7.27
C LEU A 425 15.83 12.24 -5.98
N ARG A 426 14.54 11.87 -5.91
CA ARG A 426 13.68 12.06 -4.73
C ARG A 426 13.51 10.81 -3.87
N GLU A 427 14.42 9.84 -3.98
CA GLU A 427 14.36 8.55 -3.30
C GLU A 427 14.11 8.68 -1.78
N SER A 428 14.87 9.52 -1.08
CA SER A 428 14.77 9.69 0.38
C SER A 428 13.40 10.24 0.82
N ARG A 429 12.90 11.27 0.12
CA ARG A 429 11.60 11.87 0.42
C ARG A 429 10.46 10.90 0.13
N ILE A 430 10.52 10.19 -1.00
CA ILE A 430 9.49 9.22 -1.37
C ILE A 430 9.47 8.03 -0.41
N LEU A 431 10.62 7.52 0.00
CA LEU A 431 10.72 6.44 0.97
C LEU A 431 10.16 6.84 2.34
N SER A 432 10.36 8.10 2.76
CA SER A 432 9.79 8.63 4.01
C SER A 432 8.28 8.81 3.96
N GLN A 433 7.72 8.98 2.76
CA GLN A 433 6.28 9.14 2.55
C GLN A 433 5.68 7.74 2.40
N LYS A 434 5.00 7.26 3.45
CA LYS A 434 4.30 5.98 3.44
C LYS A 434 3.11 6.05 2.48
N ASN A 435 3.36 5.83 1.20
CA ASN A 435 2.34 5.84 0.15
C ASN A 435 1.57 4.53 0.18
N GLU A 436 0.25 4.61 0.34
CA GLU A 436 -0.63 3.42 0.33
C GLU A 436 -0.99 2.95 -1.08
N ASN A 437 -0.59 3.69 -2.12
CA ASN A 437 -0.91 3.33 -3.50
C ASN A 437 0.04 2.23 -4.01
N GLU A 438 -0.47 1.00 -4.11
CA GLU A 438 0.29 -0.19 -4.52
C GLU A 438 0.97 -0.03 -5.87
N MET A 439 0.29 0.60 -6.84
CA MET A 439 0.85 0.85 -8.17
C MET A 439 2.12 1.69 -8.10
N PHE A 440 2.12 2.72 -7.26
CA PHE A 440 3.28 3.59 -7.09
C PHE A 440 4.41 2.89 -6.34
N SER A 441 4.08 2.06 -5.34
CA SER A 441 5.06 1.24 -4.61
C SER A 441 5.82 0.29 -5.53
N THR A 442 5.10 -0.43 -6.40
CA THR A 442 5.69 -1.34 -7.38
C THR A 442 6.60 -0.60 -8.36
N VAL A 443 6.13 0.53 -8.92
CA VAL A 443 6.93 1.36 -9.84
C VAL A 443 8.17 1.93 -9.16
N PHE A 444 8.06 2.37 -7.90
CA PHE A 444 9.18 2.90 -7.13
C PHE A 444 10.24 1.82 -6.83
N SER A 445 9.81 0.59 -6.53
CA SER A 445 10.71 -0.55 -6.36
C SER A 445 11.50 -0.86 -7.64
N GLY A 446 10.91 -0.62 -8.81
CA GLY A 446 11.51 -0.82 -10.13
C GLY A 446 12.17 0.41 -10.75
N ARG A 447 12.45 1.48 -9.98
CA ARG A 447 12.96 2.77 -10.51
C ARG A 447 14.21 2.64 -11.40
N TYR A 448 15.16 1.77 -11.06
CA TYR A 448 16.37 1.55 -11.85
C TYR A 448 16.11 0.77 -13.15
N ILE A 449 15.08 -0.08 -13.15
CA ILE A 449 14.66 -0.83 -14.35
C ILE A 449 14.05 0.15 -15.35
N ILE A 450 13.15 1.03 -14.90
CA ILE A 450 12.53 2.05 -15.75
C ILE A 450 13.58 3.03 -16.28
N LEU A 451 14.57 3.39 -15.48
CA LEU A 451 15.68 4.22 -15.92
C LEU A 451 16.42 3.58 -17.09
N LEU A 452 16.81 2.31 -16.99
CA LEU A 452 17.48 1.60 -18.06
C LEU A 452 16.57 1.42 -19.28
N MET A 453 15.29 1.08 -19.09
CA MET A 453 14.32 0.95 -20.18
C MET A 453 14.18 2.25 -20.97
N GLY A 454 14.13 3.40 -20.28
CA GLY A 454 14.09 4.72 -20.92
C GLY A 454 15.36 5.03 -21.73
N VAL A 455 16.54 4.80 -21.16
CA VAL A 455 17.82 5.05 -21.83
C VAL A 455 18.01 4.14 -23.06
N PHE A 456 17.68 2.85 -22.95
CA PHE A 456 17.73 1.95 -24.10
C PHE A 456 16.67 2.30 -25.14
N SER A 457 15.48 2.75 -24.75
CA SER A 457 14.42 3.21 -25.67
C SER A 457 14.83 4.46 -26.45
N ILE A 458 15.56 5.38 -25.82
CA ILE A 458 16.19 6.52 -26.52
C ILE A 458 17.17 6.01 -27.59
N TYR A 459 18.04 5.07 -27.23
CA TYR A 459 19.00 4.48 -28.16
C TYR A 459 18.31 3.78 -29.34
N THR A 460 17.33 2.90 -29.09
CA THR A 460 16.63 2.18 -30.17
C THR A 460 15.72 3.11 -30.99
N GLY A 461 15.11 4.12 -30.37
CA GLY A 461 14.34 5.15 -31.04
C GLY A 461 15.18 5.96 -32.03
N LEU A 462 16.43 6.27 -31.67
CA LEU A 462 17.40 6.87 -32.58
C LEU A 462 17.81 5.93 -33.72
N ILE A 463 17.97 4.63 -33.45
CA ILE A 463 18.25 3.63 -34.50
C ILE A 463 17.08 3.50 -35.48
N TYR A 464 15.84 3.51 -34.99
CA TYR A 464 14.66 3.52 -35.86
C TYR A 464 14.39 4.88 -36.51
N ASN A 465 15.07 5.93 -36.04
CA ASN A 465 14.86 7.31 -36.45
C ASN A 465 13.40 7.74 -36.31
N ASP A 466 12.81 7.43 -35.16
CA ASP A 466 11.42 7.73 -34.83
C ASP A 466 11.33 8.52 -33.51
N CYS A 467 10.74 9.71 -33.58
CA CYS A 467 10.46 10.62 -32.48
C CYS A 467 9.01 11.10 -32.62
N PHE A 468 8.10 10.57 -31.79
CA PHE A 468 6.67 10.86 -31.87
C PHE A 468 6.10 10.70 -33.30
N SER A 469 6.45 9.62 -34.01
CA SER A 469 6.10 9.33 -35.41
C SER A 469 6.78 10.23 -36.47
N LYS A 470 7.75 11.07 -36.08
CA LYS A 470 8.53 11.94 -36.97
C LYS A 470 9.99 11.50 -37.03
N SER A 471 10.62 11.68 -38.19
CA SER A 471 12.03 11.34 -38.41
C SER A 471 12.92 12.57 -38.24
N LEU A 472 14.16 12.34 -37.79
CA LEU A 472 15.17 13.35 -37.58
C LEU A 472 16.19 13.29 -38.74
N ASN A 473 16.38 14.41 -39.42
CA ASN A 473 17.37 14.53 -40.49
C ASN A 473 18.68 15.12 -39.94
N ILE A 474 19.55 14.26 -39.40
CA ILE A 474 20.81 14.69 -38.75
C ILE A 474 21.97 14.74 -39.75
N PHE A 475 22.14 13.72 -40.59
CA PHE A 475 23.27 13.59 -41.52
C PHE A 475 22.96 13.97 -42.97
N GLY A 476 21.71 14.36 -43.26
CA GLY A 476 21.20 14.50 -44.62
C GLY A 476 20.66 13.17 -45.18
N SER A 477 19.57 13.23 -45.95
CA SER A 477 19.02 12.06 -46.64
C SER A 477 20.05 11.51 -47.63
N SER A 478 20.31 10.21 -47.57
CA SER A 478 21.20 9.54 -48.53
C SER A 478 20.49 9.25 -49.85
N TRP A 479 19.16 9.34 -49.86
CA TRP A 479 18.36 9.33 -51.07
C TRP A 479 18.28 10.73 -51.66
N SER A 480 18.55 10.82 -52.96
CA SER A 480 18.49 12.08 -53.70
C SER A 480 17.54 11.97 -54.89
N VAL A 481 16.63 12.94 -55.00
CA VAL A 481 15.63 12.99 -56.07
C VAL A 481 16.18 13.68 -57.33
N ARG A 482 17.23 14.50 -57.20
CA ARG A 482 17.77 15.36 -58.27
C ARG A 482 18.12 14.59 -59.56
N PRO A 483 18.74 13.39 -59.51
CA PRO A 483 19.07 12.65 -60.72
C PRO A 483 17.83 12.18 -61.49
N MET A 484 16.68 12.02 -60.85
CA MET A 484 15.48 11.54 -61.53
C MET A 484 14.92 12.52 -62.56
N PHE A 485 15.02 13.83 -62.30
CA PHE A 485 14.62 14.86 -63.25
C PHE A 485 15.54 14.96 -64.46
N ILE A 486 16.74 14.36 -64.40
CA ILE A 486 17.70 14.32 -65.50
C ILE A 486 17.41 13.12 -66.41
N TYR A 487 17.03 11.98 -65.84
CA TYR A 487 16.86 10.74 -66.61
C TYR A 487 15.41 10.47 -67.06
N ASN A 488 14.43 10.53 -66.14
CA ASN A 488 13.10 9.92 -66.39
C ASN A 488 11.90 10.81 -66.03
N TRP A 489 12.05 11.79 -65.14
CA TRP A 489 10.93 12.61 -64.67
C TRP A 489 10.88 13.95 -65.38
N THR A 490 9.78 14.20 -66.09
CA THR A 490 9.45 15.49 -66.71
C THR A 490 8.33 16.18 -65.92
N GLU A 491 8.14 17.49 -66.15
CA GLU A 491 7.09 18.26 -65.47
C GLU A 491 5.67 17.70 -65.71
N GLU A 492 5.44 17.05 -66.85
CA GLU A 492 4.19 16.34 -67.16
C GLU A 492 3.94 15.16 -66.22
N THR A 493 4.98 14.38 -65.87
CA THR A 493 4.86 13.25 -64.94
C THR A 493 4.51 13.69 -63.52
N LEU A 494 4.98 14.88 -63.11
CA LEU A 494 4.68 15.47 -61.81
C LEU A 494 3.23 15.97 -61.72
N ARG A 495 2.68 16.49 -62.84
CA ARG A 495 1.28 16.96 -62.90
C ARG A 495 0.29 15.81 -63.09
N GLY A 496 0.70 14.73 -63.74
CA GLY A 496 -0.16 13.58 -64.05
C GLY A 496 -0.24 12.52 -62.95
N ASN A 497 0.85 12.24 -62.23
CA ASN A 497 0.92 11.12 -61.28
C ASN A 497 1.08 11.60 -59.82
N PRO A 498 0.15 11.24 -58.90
CA PRO A 498 0.24 11.66 -57.50
C PRO A 498 1.27 10.86 -56.68
N VAL A 499 1.69 9.69 -57.15
CA VAL A 499 2.68 8.82 -56.48
C VAL A 499 3.80 8.50 -57.46
N LEU A 500 5.03 8.81 -57.07
CA LEU A 500 6.24 8.59 -57.87
C LEU A 500 7.17 7.59 -57.17
N GLN A 501 7.80 6.73 -57.97
CA GLN A 501 8.73 5.70 -57.49
C GLN A 501 10.18 6.04 -57.82
N LEU A 502 11.05 6.00 -56.81
CA LEU A 502 12.50 6.18 -56.99
C LEU A 502 13.14 4.86 -57.40
N ASN A 503 13.67 4.80 -58.63
CA ASN A 503 14.51 3.70 -59.10
C ASN A 503 15.94 3.77 -58.52
N PRO A 504 16.35 2.80 -57.68
CA PRO A 504 17.67 2.78 -57.07
C PRO A 504 18.82 2.42 -58.03
N THR A 505 18.55 1.93 -59.25
CA THR A 505 19.61 1.55 -60.21
C THR A 505 20.26 2.75 -60.90
N ILE A 506 19.63 3.92 -60.83
CA ILE A 506 20.15 5.14 -61.44
C ILE A 506 21.23 5.75 -60.54
N PRO A 507 22.44 6.03 -61.07
CA PRO A 507 23.54 6.54 -60.27
C PRO A 507 23.18 7.90 -59.66
N GLY A 508 23.44 8.04 -58.36
CA GLY A 508 23.16 9.25 -57.56
C GLY A 508 21.79 9.27 -56.88
N VAL A 509 20.85 8.39 -57.25
CA VAL A 509 19.54 8.32 -56.55
C VAL A 509 19.70 7.76 -55.15
N PHE A 510 20.53 6.71 -55.00
CA PHE A 510 20.95 6.17 -53.72
C PHE A 510 22.44 6.44 -53.52
N GLY A 511 22.79 7.32 -52.58
CA GLY A 511 24.15 7.74 -52.27
C GLY A 511 24.91 6.83 -51.29
N GLY A 512 24.30 5.71 -50.88
CA GLY A 512 24.83 4.77 -49.88
C GLY A 512 23.91 4.62 -48.66
N PRO A 513 24.22 3.73 -47.71
CA PRO A 513 23.44 3.59 -46.49
C PRO A 513 23.57 4.82 -45.59
N TYR A 514 22.48 5.19 -44.90
CA TYR A 514 22.50 6.27 -43.92
C TYR A 514 23.46 5.92 -42.76
N PRO A 515 24.34 6.83 -42.31
CA PRO A 515 25.40 6.48 -41.36
C PRO A 515 24.93 5.96 -40.00
N PHE A 516 23.74 6.35 -39.54
CA PHE A 516 23.23 5.96 -38.22
C PHE A 516 21.72 5.80 -38.19
N GLY A 517 21.25 4.56 -38.06
CA GLY A 517 19.81 4.26 -38.02
C GLY A 517 19.18 4.19 -39.41
N ILE A 518 17.89 4.54 -39.50
CA ILE A 518 17.11 4.47 -40.75
C ILE A 518 17.04 5.85 -41.41
N ASP A 519 17.13 5.87 -42.75
CA ASP A 519 17.07 7.10 -43.53
C ASP A 519 15.71 7.84 -43.33
N PRO A 520 15.71 9.16 -43.07
CA PRO A 520 14.49 9.96 -42.89
C PRO A 520 13.49 9.89 -44.04
N ILE A 521 13.95 9.61 -45.27
CA ILE A 521 13.10 9.56 -46.47
C ILE A 521 11.97 8.53 -46.36
N TRP A 522 12.20 7.45 -45.61
CA TRP A 522 11.21 6.40 -45.44
C TRP A 522 9.97 6.86 -44.68
N ASN A 523 10.05 7.91 -43.86
CA ASN A 523 8.87 8.37 -43.12
C ASN A 523 7.85 9.08 -44.02
N ILE A 524 8.32 9.74 -45.08
CA ILE A 524 7.47 10.42 -46.07
C ILE A 524 7.00 9.49 -47.20
N ALA A 525 7.61 8.31 -47.33
CA ALA A 525 7.30 7.35 -48.38
C ALA A 525 6.00 6.56 -48.11
N THR A 526 5.24 6.27 -49.16
CA THR A 526 4.01 5.46 -49.08
C THR A 526 4.31 3.99 -48.80
N ASN A 527 5.43 3.47 -49.30
CA ASN A 527 5.88 2.08 -49.14
C ASN A 527 6.70 1.82 -47.86
N LYS A 528 6.65 2.72 -46.87
CA LYS A 528 7.45 2.61 -45.63
C LYS A 528 7.21 1.33 -44.85
N LEU A 529 5.95 0.88 -44.80
CA LEU A 529 5.55 -0.30 -44.03
C LEU A 529 6.18 -1.57 -44.61
N THR A 530 6.27 -1.67 -45.94
CA THR A 530 6.88 -2.82 -46.62
C THR A 530 8.36 -2.95 -46.28
N PHE A 531 9.08 -1.82 -46.30
CA PHE A 531 10.50 -1.77 -45.94
C PHE A 531 10.71 -2.06 -44.44
N LEU A 532 10.04 -1.30 -43.56
CA LEU A 532 10.22 -1.43 -42.11
C LEU A 532 9.80 -2.79 -41.58
N ASN A 533 8.71 -3.38 -42.07
CA ASN A 533 8.27 -4.71 -41.62
C ASN A 533 9.29 -5.79 -42.02
N SER A 534 9.81 -5.73 -43.26
CA SER A 534 10.86 -6.64 -43.72
C SER A 534 12.13 -6.53 -42.87
N PHE A 535 12.53 -5.31 -42.50
CA PHE A 535 13.68 -5.07 -41.63
C PHE A 535 13.44 -5.56 -40.20
N LYS A 536 12.33 -5.13 -39.55
CA LYS A 536 12.01 -5.47 -38.16
C LYS A 536 11.83 -6.98 -37.96
N MET A 537 11.18 -7.67 -38.88
CA MET A 537 11.02 -9.13 -38.81
C MET A 537 12.36 -9.87 -38.88
N LYS A 538 13.28 -9.43 -39.75
CA LYS A 538 14.61 -10.05 -39.84
C LYS A 538 15.45 -9.77 -38.60
N MET A 539 15.43 -8.53 -38.12
CA MET A 539 16.15 -8.11 -36.93
C MET A 539 15.66 -8.83 -35.66
N SER A 540 14.34 -9.02 -35.50
CA SER A 540 13.78 -9.75 -34.36
C SER A 540 14.20 -11.23 -34.34
N VAL A 541 14.24 -11.89 -35.50
CA VAL A 541 14.72 -13.28 -35.62
C VAL A 541 16.21 -13.37 -35.26
N ILE A 542 17.04 -12.43 -35.73
CA ILE A 542 18.48 -12.40 -35.41
C ILE A 542 18.69 -12.24 -33.89
N LEU A 543 18.03 -11.26 -33.27
CA LEU A 543 18.15 -11.02 -31.83
C LEU A 543 17.64 -12.22 -31.01
N GLY A 544 16.51 -12.81 -31.41
CA GLY A 544 15.93 -13.98 -30.74
C GLY A 544 16.86 -15.19 -30.76
N ILE A 545 17.44 -15.52 -31.91
CA ILE A 545 18.34 -16.67 -32.05
C ILE A 545 19.64 -16.44 -31.25
N ILE A 546 20.24 -15.25 -31.32
CA ILE A 546 21.45 -14.93 -30.54
C ILE A 546 21.16 -15.01 -29.04
N HIS A 547 20.01 -14.50 -28.58
CA HIS A 547 19.62 -14.55 -27.17
C HIS A 547 19.39 -15.98 -26.67
N MET A 548 18.71 -16.83 -27.46
CA MET A 548 18.51 -18.24 -27.11
C MET A 548 19.83 -19.03 -27.12
N MET A 549 20.69 -18.80 -28.13
CA MET A 549 22.02 -19.43 -28.21
C MET A 549 22.87 -19.06 -27.01
N PHE A 550 22.80 -17.81 -26.55
CA PHE A 550 23.45 -17.37 -25.32
C PHE A 550 22.91 -18.15 -24.10
N GLY A 551 21.59 -18.29 -23.96
CA GLY A 551 20.98 -19.08 -22.89
C GLY A 551 21.44 -20.54 -22.86
N VAL A 552 21.44 -21.22 -24.01
CA VAL A 552 21.94 -22.61 -24.14
C VAL A 552 23.43 -22.68 -23.81
N SER A 553 24.24 -21.68 -24.17
CA SER A 553 25.66 -21.66 -23.81
C SER A 553 25.92 -21.63 -22.29
N LEU A 554 25.01 -21.05 -21.50
CA LEU A 554 25.12 -21.02 -20.04
C LEU A 554 24.93 -22.41 -19.39
N SER A 555 24.19 -23.33 -20.04
CA SER A 555 24.01 -24.69 -19.51
C SER A 555 25.33 -25.46 -19.44
N LEU A 556 26.24 -25.23 -20.39
CA LEU A 556 27.58 -25.81 -20.39
C LEU A 556 28.37 -25.41 -19.13
N PHE A 557 28.32 -24.14 -18.74
CA PHE A 557 29.01 -23.65 -17.53
C PHE A 557 28.41 -24.24 -16.25
N ASN A 558 27.10 -24.53 -16.22
CA ASN A 558 26.47 -25.25 -15.12
C ASN A 558 26.93 -26.71 -15.08
N HIS A 559 26.82 -27.46 -16.18
CA HIS A 559 27.20 -28.88 -16.21
C HIS A 559 28.68 -29.12 -15.91
N THR A 560 29.55 -28.23 -16.40
CA THR A 560 31.00 -28.27 -16.11
C THR A 560 31.26 -28.04 -14.62
N TYR A 561 30.56 -27.08 -14.00
CA TYR A 561 30.72 -26.78 -12.57
C TYR A 561 30.23 -27.91 -11.67
N PHE A 562 29.05 -28.48 -11.96
CA PHE A 562 28.52 -29.63 -11.22
C PHE A 562 29.22 -30.95 -11.56
N LYS A 563 30.25 -30.93 -12.42
CA LYS A 563 31.03 -32.11 -12.85
C LYS A 563 30.14 -33.25 -13.38
N LYS A 564 29.13 -32.92 -14.21
CA LYS A 564 28.21 -33.88 -14.84
C LYS A 564 28.52 -34.04 -16.34
N PRO A 565 29.53 -34.86 -16.73
CA PRO A 565 29.97 -34.97 -18.13
C PRO A 565 28.89 -35.56 -19.05
N LEU A 566 28.03 -36.46 -18.54
CA LEU A 566 26.95 -37.07 -19.32
C LEU A 566 25.99 -36.02 -19.89
N ASN A 567 25.68 -34.97 -19.12
CA ASN A 567 24.79 -33.90 -19.55
C ASN A 567 25.42 -33.02 -20.64
N ILE A 568 26.76 -32.97 -20.71
CA ILE A 568 27.47 -32.22 -21.75
C ILE A 568 27.35 -32.98 -23.08
N TYR A 569 27.63 -34.29 -23.07
CA TYR A 569 27.60 -35.10 -24.29
C TYR A 569 26.19 -35.34 -24.84
N PHE A 570 25.21 -35.57 -23.97
CA PHE A 570 23.85 -35.92 -24.40
C PHE A 570 22.83 -34.76 -24.34
N GLY A 571 23.15 -33.67 -23.64
CA GLY A 571 22.30 -32.47 -23.59
C GLY A 571 22.87 -31.34 -24.45
N PHE A 572 23.95 -30.71 -23.97
CA PHE A 572 24.47 -29.48 -24.57
C PHE A 572 24.93 -29.64 -26.03
N ILE A 573 25.71 -30.70 -26.35
CA ILE A 573 26.26 -30.89 -27.71
C ILE A 573 25.14 -31.10 -28.75
N PRO A 574 24.17 -32.01 -28.55
CA PRO A 574 23.05 -32.15 -29.48
C PRO A 574 22.22 -30.87 -29.64
N GLU A 575 21.91 -30.17 -28.53
CA GLU A 575 21.12 -28.94 -28.56
C GLU A 575 21.79 -27.83 -29.37
N ILE A 576 23.09 -27.59 -29.16
CA ILE A 576 23.81 -26.53 -29.85
C ILE A 576 23.97 -26.84 -31.34
N ILE A 577 24.23 -28.09 -31.71
CA ILE A 577 24.33 -28.51 -33.12
C ILE A 577 22.98 -28.33 -33.82
N PHE A 578 21.90 -28.79 -33.18
CA PHE A 578 20.54 -28.65 -33.71
C PHE A 578 20.16 -27.18 -33.93
N MET A 579 20.34 -26.33 -32.91
CA MET A 579 20.02 -24.90 -33.00
C MET A 579 20.88 -24.16 -34.04
N THR A 580 22.18 -24.45 -34.09
CA THR A 580 23.09 -23.76 -35.03
C THR A 580 22.83 -24.17 -36.47
N SER A 581 22.57 -25.46 -36.73
CA SER A 581 22.36 -25.98 -38.08
C SER A 581 21.07 -25.48 -38.73
N LEU A 582 19.97 -25.36 -37.97
CA LEU A 582 18.69 -24.85 -38.50
C LEU A 582 18.60 -23.33 -38.42
N PHE A 583 18.67 -22.78 -37.20
CA PHE A 583 18.41 -21.37 -36.95
C PHE A 583 19.66 -20.50 -37.16
N GLY A 584 20.83 -20.99 -36.78
CA GLY A 584 22.09 -20.30 -37.08
C GLY A 584 22.31 -20.12 -38.58
N TYR A 585 22.03 -21.15 -39.38
CA TYR A 585 22.07 -21.07 -40.85
C TYR A 585 21.11 -20.01 -41.40
N LEU A 586 19.88 -19.91 -40.86
CA LEU A 586 18.92 -18.88 -41.25
C LEU A 586 19.48 -17.47 -41.02
N VAL A 587 20.12 -17.22 -39.86
CA VAL A 587 20.76 -15.92 -39.57
C VAL A 587 21.84 -15.60 -40.59
N ILE A 588 22.69 -16.58 -40.91
CA ILE A 588 23.75 -16.43 -41.93
C ILE A 588 23.16 -16.07 -43.29
N LEU A 589 22.06 -16.73 -43.70
CA LEU A 589 21.36 -16.42 -44.95
C LEU A 589 20.79 -15.00 -44.98
N ILE A 590 20.29 -14.48 -43.85
CA ILE A 590 19.79 -13.10 -43.77
C ILE A 590 20.93 -12.12 -44.03
N PHE A 591 22.07 -12.29 -43.35
CA PHE A 591 23.24 -11.45 -43.55
C PHE A 591 23.81 -11.56 -44.97
N TYR A 592 23.93 -12.78 -45.50
CA TYR A 592 24.36 -13.01 -46.88
C TYR A 592 23.45 -12.31 -47.89
N LYS A 593 22.13 -12.42 -47.71
CA LYS A 593 21.19 -11.75 -48.61
C LYS A 593 21.29 -10.22 -48.53
N TRP A 594 21.58 -9.65 -47.36
CA TRP A 594 21.78 -8.22 -47.21
C TRP A 594 23.04 -7.69 -47.91
N THR A 595 24.06 -8.53 -48.11
CA THR A 595 25.32 -8.12 -48.76
C THR A 595 25.46 -8.56 -50.21
N ALA A 596 24.76 -9.61 -50.65
CA ALA A 596 24.95 -10.21 -51.96
C ALA A 596 23.99 -9.71 -53.05
N TYR A 597 22.83 -9.15 -52.69
CA TYR A 597 21.81 -8.71 -53.64
C TYR A 597 21.62 -7.20 -53.60
N ASP A 598 21.99 -6.56 -54.71
CA ASP A 598 21.81 -5.13 -54.93
C ASP A 598 20.64 -4.85 -55.87
N ALA A 599 20.29 -3.56 -56.01
CA ALA A 599 19.22 -3.07 -56.89
C ALA A 599 19.27 -3.64 -58.31
N HIS A 600 20.47 -3.83 -58.87
CA HIS A 600 20.70 -4.36 -60.22
C HIS A 600 20.31 -5.85 -60.38
N THR A 601 20.24 -6.60 -59.29
CA THR A 601 19.93 -8.05 -59.29
C THR A 601 18.61 -8.37 -58.58
N SER A 602 17.82 -7.34 -58.28
CA SER A 602 16.61 -7.40 -57.47
C SER A 602 15.55 -8.38 -58.01
N GLU A 603 15.40 -8.47 -59.34
CA GLU A 603 14.41 -9.34 -60.01
C GLU A 603 14.66 -10.84 -59.73
N LYS A 604 15.93 -11.24 -59.56
CA LYS A 604 16.34 -12.63 -59.33
C LYS A 604 16.58 -12.96 -57.85
N ALA A 605 16.22 -12.06 -56.93
CA ALA A 605 16.49 -12.23 -55.50
C ALA A 605 15.66 -13.38 -54.89
N PRO A 606 16.27 -14.47 -54.40
CA PRO A 606 15.55 -15.61 -53.85
C PRO A 606 14.74 -15.21 -52.62
N ARG A 607 13.55 -15.78 -52.44
CA ARG A 607 12.76 -15.59 -51.23
C ARG A 607 13.35 -16.43 -50.11
N PRO A 608 13.67 -15.85 -48.92
CA PRO A 608 13.92 -16.66 -47.74
C PRO A 608 12.62 -17.40 -47.40
N LEU A 609 12.74 -18.62 -46.87
CA LEU A 609 11.68 -19.62 -46.65
C LEU A 609 10.44 -19.17 -45.82
N PHE A 610 10.33 -17.89 -45.43
CA PHE A 610 9.25 -17.33 -44.61
C PHE A 610 8.25 -16.42 -45.35
N ARG A 611 8.20 -16.42 -46.69
CA ARG A 611 7.11 -15.74 -47.44
C ARG A 611 6.57 -16.59 -48.58
N HIS A 612 5.52 -17.36 -48.28
CA HIS A 612 4.36 -17.40 -49.18
C HIS A 612 3.69 -16.02 -49.10
N SER A 613 3.37 -15.44 -50.26
CA SER A 613 2.77 -14.10 -50.43
C SER A 613 3.68 -12.89 -50.15
N CYS A 614 4.37 -12.46 -51.21
CA CYS A 614 4.42 -11.08 -51.70
C CYS A 614 5.28 -11.13 -52.97
N ALA A 615 4.63 -11.50 -54.08
CA ALA A 615 4.91 -10.87 -55.35
C ALA A 615 4.21 -9.51 -55.33
N GLU A 616 4.69 -8.61 -56.19
CA GLU A 616 4.33 -7.19 -56.37
C GLU A 616 5.19 -6.19 -55.59
#